data_AF-A0A1G0K474-F1
#
_entry.id   AF-A0A1G0K474-F1
#
_cell.length_a   1.000
_cell.length_b   1.000
_cell.length_c   1.000
_cell.angle_alpha   90.00
_cell.angle_beta   90.00
_cell.angle_gamma   90.00
#
_symmetry.space_group_name_H-M   'P 1'
#
loop_
_entity.id
_entity.type
_entity.pdbx_description
1 polymer ?
#
loop_
_entity_poly.entity_id
_entity_poly.type
_entity_poly.pdbx_seq_one_letter_code
_entity_poly.pdbx_strand_id
1 'polypeptide(L)'
;MIVDTLLVIAGPRACGKSTFIANCRSNKALTRIAPDLARLFELAPKSVRMTQVERHAGRKYPAAILHLDIYSPFEYAPVLPRDQLQAWMTVERFGAHTSMKSVRDARELYAVTLFAPRQKTLERWLQRKAAGNRRQVSTNLAQILADSGSGEALYRHLYSVWLKFLAASQPVQHWHATEKDGGYAIEVAGSD
;
A
#
# COMPACT_ATOMS: atom_id res chain seq x y z
N MET A 1 12.68 11.30 3.26
CA MET A 1 12.79 10.81 4.64
C MET A 1 13.96 9.85 4.74
N ILE A 2 14.80 9.98 5.75
CA ILE A 2 15.88 9.03 6.06
C ILE A 2 15.37 8.16 7.21
N VAL A 3 15.37 6.85 7.04
CA VAL A 3 14.79 5.91 8.00
C VAL A 3 15.64 4.65 8.07
N ASP A 4 15.95 4.18 9.28
CA ASP A 4 16.71 2.95 9.46
C ASP A 4 15.76 1.74 9.36
N THR A 5 14.70 1.73 10.15
CA THR A 5 13.66 0.68 10.14
C THR A 5 12.34 1.20 9.58
N LEU A 6 11.90 0.68 8.43
CA LEU A 6 10.68 1.10 7.77
C LEU A 6 9.63 -0.01 7.75
N LEU A 7 8.47 0.23 8.36
CA LEU A 7 7.29 -0.60 8.21
C LEU A 7 6.36 -0.02 7.15
N VAL A 8 6.27 -0.67 6.00
CA VAL A 8 5.35 -0.29 4.93
C VAL A 8 4.02 -1.00 5.13
N ILE A 9 2.94 -0.24 5.28
CA ILE A 9 1.57 -0.74 5.21
C ILE A 9 1.05 -0.42 3.81
N ALA A 10 1.05 -1.42 2.95
CA ALA A 10 0.73 -1.31 1.54
C ALA A 10 -0.65 -1.88 1.23
N GLY A 11 -1.28 -1.32 0.21
CA GLY A 11 -2.50 -1.88 -0.38
C GLY A 11 -3.26 -0.83 -1.17
N PRO A 12 -4.37 -1.20 -1.80
CA PRO A 12 -5.23 -0.29 -2.52
C PRO A 12 -5.69 0.92 -1.69
N ARG A 13 -5.89 2.06 -2.35
CA ARG A 13 -6.59 3.19 -1.74
C ARG A 13 -7.96 2.73 -1.23
N ALA A 14 -8.30 3.12 -0.02
CA ALA A 14 -9.52 2.71 0.68
C ALA A 14 -9.61 1.22 1.12
N CYS A 15 -8.54 0.43 1.07
CA CYS A 15 -8.50 -0.90 1.69
C CYS A 15 -8.33 -0.90 3.22
N GLY A 16 -8.76 0.14 3.94
CA GLY A 16 -8.74 0.12 5.42
C GLY A 16 -7.38 0.24 6.12
N LYS A 17 -6.27 0.48 5.41
CA LYS A 17 -4.92 0.65 6.01
C LYS A 17 -4.85 1.56 7.25
N SER A 18 -5.55 2.70 7.27
CA SER A 18 -5.54 3.60 8.44
C SER A 18 -6.22 2.98 9.65
N THR A 19 -7.32 2.27 9.44
CA THR A 19 -8.02 1.49 10.48
C THR A 19 -7.13 0.36 10.98
N PHE A 20 -6.45 -0.35 10.07
CA PHE A 20 -5.49 -1.40 10.43
C PHE A 20 -4.37 -0.88 11.35
N ILE A 21 -3.72 0.24 10.98
CA ILE A 21 -2.69 0.87 11.81
C ILE A 21 -3.24 1.28 13.17
N ALA A 22 -4.43 1.89 13.22
CA ALA A 22 -5.06 2.31 14.48
C ALA A 22 -5.38 1.12 15.39
N ASN A 23 -5.86 0.00 14.83
CA ASN A 23 -6.15 -1.22 15.57
C ASN A 23 -4.87 -1.85 16.13
N CYS A 24 -3.80 -1.94 15.32
CA CYS A 24 -2.51 -2.46 15.78
C CYS A 24 -1.92 -1.60 16.91
N ARG A 25 -2.02 -0.27 16.82
CA ARG A 25 -1.51 0.65 17.84
C ARG A 25 -2.30 0.66 19.15
N SER A 26 -3.62 0.44 19.08
CA SER A 26 -4.48 0.45 20.26
C SER A 26 -4.56 -0.90 20.97
N ASN A 27 -3.84 -1.91 20.47
CA ASN A 27 -3.88 -3.30 20.94
C ASN A 27 -5.32 -3.84 21.09
N LYS A 28 -6.27 -3.28 20.32
CA LYS A 28 -7.67 -3.70 20.36
C LYS A 28 -7.75 -5.08 19.71
N ALA A 29 -8.18 -6.04 20.50
CA ALA A 29 -8.22 -7.46 20.21
C ALA A 29 -9.15 -7.82 19.04
N LEU A 30 -8.72 -7.61 17.78
CA LEU A 30 -9.33 -8.19 16.57
C LEU A 30 -8.28 -8.48 15.46
N THR A 31 -7.00 -8.53 15.84
CA THR A 31 -5.87 -8.75 14.92
C THR A 31 -4.87 -9.67 15.62
N ARG A 32 -4.79 -10.94 15.25
CA ARG A 32 -3.66 -11.81 15.66
C ARG A 32 -2.46 -11.38 14.82
N ILE A 33 -1.68 -10.42 15.32
CA ILE A 33 -0.45 -9.96 14.67
C ILE A 33 0.75 -10.76 15.18
N ALA A 34 1.72 -11.01 14.30
CA ALA A 34 2.97 -11.65 14.70
C ALA A 34 3.70 -10.80 15.76
N PRO A 35 4.35 -11.39 16.78
CA PRO A 35 5.04 -10.64 17.84
C PRO A 35 6.05 -9.62 17.31
N ASP A 36 6.84 -9.98 16.31
CA ASP A 36 7.81 -9.07 15.69
C ASP A 36 7.14 -7.84 15.07
N LEU A 37 6.00 -8.04 14.42
CA LEU A 37 5.21 -6.95 13.85
C LEU A 37 4.57 -6.07 14.93
N ALA A 38 4.10 -6.64 16.04
CA ALA A 38 3.57 -5.88 17.17
C ALA A 38 4.62 -4.89 17.72
N ARG A 39 5.85 -5.39 17.92
CA ARG A 39 6.99 -4.58 18.38
C ARG A 39 7.29 -3.42 17.43
N LEU A 40 7.18 -3.62 16.12
CA LEU A 40 7.38 -2.53 15.14
C LEU A 40 6.34 -1.41 15.28
N PHE A 41 5.08 -1.73 15.61
CA PHE A 41 4.04 -0.72 15.84
C PHE A 41 4.27 0.09 17.12
N GLU A 42 4.89 -0.49 18.14
CA GLU A 42 5.31 0.20 19.36
C GLU A 42 6.51 1.12 19.11
N LEU A 43 7.50 0.64 18.34
CA LEU A 43 8.75 1.35 18.06
C LEU A 43 8.62 2.46 17.02
N ALA A 44 7.59 2.44 16.17
CA ALA A 44 7.40 3.40 15.08
C ALA A 44 6.31 4.46 15.41
N PRO A 45 6.66 5.56 16.11
CA PRO A 45 5.69 6.56 16.54
C PRO A 45 5.10 7.31 15.33
N LYS A 46 5.89 7.48 14.27
CA LYS A 46 5.48 8.28 13.11
C LYS A 46 4.84 7.42 12.04
N SER A 47 3.63 7.81 11.62
CA SER A 47 3.01 7.35 10.38
C SER A 47 3.05 8.46 9.34
N VAL A 48 3.58 8.15 8.16
CA VAL A 48 3.75 9.08 7.03
C VAL A 48 2.98 8.51 5.85
N ARG A 49 2.17 9.32 5.17
CA ARG A 49 1.56 8.91 3.90
C ARG A 49 2.55 9.06 2.77
N MET A 50 2.54 8.12 1.82
CA MET A 50 3.44 8.17 0.67
C MET A 50 3.36 9.52 -0.06
N THR A 51 2.15 10.06 -0.27
CA THR A 51 1.94 11.38 -0.89
C THR A 51 2.50 12.57 -0.09
N GLN A 52 3.01 12.33 1.12
CA GLN A 52 3.59 13.34 1.99
C GLN A 52 5.07 13.09 2.29
N VAL A 53 5.68 12.02 1.76
CA VAL A 53 7.08 11.64 2.06
C VAL A 53 8.06 12.77 1.75
N GLU A 54 7.82 13.54 0.69
CA GLU A 54 8.66 14.69 0.31
C GLU A 54 8.65 15.80 1.36
N ARG A 55 7.56 15.99 2.11
CA ARG A 55 7.49 16.93 3.25
C ARG A 55 8.38 16.50 4.42
N HIS A 56 8.87 15.26 4.38
CA HIS A 56 9.80 14.68 5.34
C HIS A 56 11.21 14.47 4.72
N ALA A 57 11.52 15.11 3.59
CA ALA A 57 12.87 15.12 3.03
C ALA A 57 13.89 15.62 4.08
N GLY A 58 15.05 14.96 4.16
CA GLY A 58 16.11 15.28 5.13
C GLY A 58 15.85 14.91 6.59
N ARG A 59 14.59 14.66 7.00
CA ARG A 59 14.27 14.24 8.37
C ARG A 59 14.70 12.80 8.62
N LYS A 60 15.36 12.57 9.75
CA LYS A 60 15.79 11.24 10.23
C LYS A 60 14.78 10.68 11.22
N TYR A 61 14.37 9.44 11.00
CA TYR A 61 13.53 8.67 11.93
C TYR A 61 14.21 7.32 12.20
N PRO A 62 14.42 6.92 13.47
CA PRO A 62 14.93 5.59 13.77
C PRO A 62 13.99 4.49 13.23
N ALA A 63 12.69 4.69 13.44
CA ALA A 63 11.64 3.84 12.87
C ALA A 63 10.44 4.66 12.40
N ALA A 64 9.80 4.24 11.30
CA ALA A 64 8.59 4.88 10.78
C ALA A 64 7.64 3.88 10.13
N ILE A 65 6.35 4.23 10.10
CA ILE A 65 5.32 3.54 9.34
C ILE A 65 5.03 4.33 8.07
N LEU A 66 5.24 3.73 6.90
CA LEU A 66 4.84 4.30 5.61
C LEU A 66 3.47 3.76 5.20
N HIS A 67 2.53 4.66 4.97
CA HIS A 67 1.22 4.35 4.42
C HIS A 67 1.29 4.44 2.89
N LEU A 68 1.27 3.27 2.23
CA LEU A 68 1.48 3.14 0.80
C LEU A 68 0.17 2.76 0.09
N ASP A 69 -0.33 3.66 -0.76
CA ASP A 69 -1.35 3.34 -1.75
C ASP A 69 -0.64 2.77 -2.99
N ILE A 70 -0.80 1.48 -3.31
CA ILE A 70 -0.08 0.83 -4.43
C ILE A 70 -0.41 1.44 -5.82
N TYR A 71 -1.39 2.33 -5.87
CA TYR A 71 -1.73 3.12 -7.05
C TYR A 71 -0.92 4.39 -7.22
N SER A 72 -0.39 5.01 -6.15
CA SER A 72 0.16 6.36 -6.26
C SER A 72 1.32 6.48 -7.26
N PRO A 73 2.21 5.47 -7.42
CA PRO A 73 3.24 5.52 -8.46
C PRO A 73 2.68 5.65 -9.88
N PHE A 74 1.39 5.35 -10.07
CA PHE A 74 0.68 5.37 -11.34
C PHE A 74 -0.47 6.39 -11.37
N GLU A 75 -0.63 7.23 -10.34
CA GLU A 75 -1.74 8.20 -10.25
C GLU A 75 -1.74 9.22 -11.40
N TYR A 76 -0.55 9.51 -11.93
CA TYR A 76 -0.31 10.43 -13.04
C TYR A 76 -0.06 9.71 -14.38
N ALA A 77 -0.39 8.42 -14.48
CA ALA A 77 -0.31 7.72 -15.76
C ALA A 77 -1.21 8.41 -16.81
N PRO A 78 -0.82 8.44 -18.10
CA PRO A 78 -1.67 8.94 -19.17
C PRO A 78 -2.93 8.08 -19.30
N VAL A 79 -4.04 8.65 -19.79
CA VAL A 79 -5.28 7.89 -20.03
C VAL A 79 -5.03 6.94 -21.21
N LEU A 80 -5.07 5.65 -20.94
CA LEU A 80 -4.74 4.59 -21.90
C LEU A 80 -5.85 3.52 -21.95
N PRO A 81 -5.97 2.80 -23.07
CA PRO A 81 -6.68 1.52 -23.10
C PRO A 81 -6.15 0.54 -22.04
N ARG A 82 -6.99 -0.40 -21.59
CA ARG A 82 -6.69 -1.31 -20.47
C ARG A 82 -5.39 -2.09 -20.65
N ASP A 83 -5.22 -2.70 -21.81
CA ASP A 83 -4.04 -3.49 -22.20
C ASP A 83 -2.76 -2.64 -22.17
N GLN A 84 -2.84 -1.42 -22.70
CA GLN A 84 -1.74 -0.47 -22.68
C GLN A 84 -1.42 0.03 -21.27
N LEU A 85 -2.43 0.28 -20.43
CA LEU A 85 -2.25 0.65 -19.03
C LEU A 85 -1.59 -0.48 -18.23
N GLN A 86 -2.00 -1.74 -18.48
CA GLN A 86 -1.38 -2.91 -17.86
C GLN A 86 0.10 -3.04 -18.26
N ALA A 87 0.42 -2.87 -19.54
CA ALA A 87 1.80 -2.88 -20.04
C ALA A 87 2.62 -1.69 -19.50
N TRP A 88 1.97 -0.55 -19.28
CA TRP A 88 2.62 0.64 -18.72
C TRP A 88 3.01 0.45 -17.25
N MET A 89 2.21 -0.27 -16.46
CA MET A 89 2.47 -0.50 -15.04
C MET A 89 3.55 -1.56 -14.81
N THR A 90 4.79 -1.11 -14.61
CA THR A 90 5.96 -1.97 -14.40
C THR A 90 6.60 -1.77 -13.03
N VAL A 91 7.40 -2.75 -12.60
CA VAL A 91 8.21 -2.68 -11.36
C VAL A 91 9.20 -1.52 -11.41
N GLU A 92 9.81 -1.29 -12.57
CA GLU A 92 10.74 -0.19 -12.78
C GLU A 92 10.06 1.17 -12.55
N ARG A 93 8.88 1.39 -13.14
CA ARG A 93 8.13 2.64 -12.93
C ARG A 93 7.66 2.79 -11.49
N PHE A 94 7.26 1.69 -10.86
CA PHE A 94 6.92 1.70 -9.44
C PHE A 94 8.11 2.15 -8.60
N GLY A 95 9.28 1.57 -8.84
CA GLY A 95 10.53 1.92 -8.17
C GLY A 95 11.01 3.34 -8.48
N ALA A 96 10.80 3.85 -9.70
CA ALA A 96 11.22 5.19 -10.08
C ALA A 96 10.48 6.32 -9.33
N HIS A 97 9.33 6.03 -8.71
CA HIS A 97 8.57 7.03 -7.97
C HIS A 97 9.39 7.61 -6.80
N THR A 98 9.40 8.94 -6.66
CA THR A 98 10.28 9.67 -5.72
C THR A 98 10.15 9.18 -4.28
N SER A 99 8.92 8.87 -3.87
CA SER A 99 8.62 8.40 -2.51
C SER A 99 9.16 6.99 -2.21
N MET A 100 9.51 6.20 -3.22
CA MET A 100 10.08 4.86 -3.06
C MET A 100 11.57 4.89 -2.69
N LYS A 101 12.24 6.06 -2.79
CA LYS A 101 13.61 6.22 -2.33
C LYS A 101 13.77 5.83 -0.85
N SER A 102 12.86 6.29 0.01
CA SER A 102 12.90 5.92 1.44
C SER A 102 12.67 4.43 1.70
N VAL A 103 12.04 3.71 0.78
CA VAL A 103 11.85 2.25 0.88
C VAL A 103 13.14 1.51 0.48
N ARG A 104 13.82 1.98 -0.58
CA ARG A 104 15.09 1.40 -1.05
C ARG A 104 16.26 1.66 -0.09
N ASP A 105 16.26 2.84 0.52
CA ASP A 105 17.35 3.32 1.37
C ASP A 105 17.19 2.86 2.84
N ALA A 106 16.07 2.21 3.19
CA ALA A 106 15.87 1.68 4.53
C ALA A 106 16.85 0.52 4.80
N ARG A 107 17.44 0.50 6.00
CA ARG A 107 18.36 -0.57 6.43
C ARG A 107 17.59 -1.86 6.73
N GLU A 108 16.44 -1.72 7.38
CA GLU A 108 15.51 -2.82 7.64
C GLU A 108 14.16 -2.47 7.02
N LEU A 109 13.69 -3.34 6.13
CA LEU A 109 12.42 -3.17 5.47
C LEU A 109 11.44 -4.25 5.94
N TYR A 110 10.28 -3.79 6.40
CA TYR A 110 9.15 -4.61 6.80
C TYR A 110 7.95 -4.20 5.97
N ALA A 111 7.14 -5.16 5.52
CA ALA A 111 5.97 -4.86 4.71
C ALA A 111 4.74 -5.67 5.15
N VAL A 112 3.59 -5.00 5.28
CA VAL A 112 2.29 -5.66 5.40
C VAL A 112 1.45 -5.27 4.19
N THR A 113 1.04 -6.26 3.39
CA THR A 113 0.17 -6.03 2.23
C THR A 113 -1.26 -6.37 2.58
N LEU A 114 -2.12 -5.36 2.57
CA LEU A 114 -3.55 -5.51 2.81
C LEU A 114 -4.25 -5.85 1.50
N PHE A 115 -4.72 -7.08 1.41
CA PHE A 115 -5.58 -7.54 0.33
C PHE A 115 -7.03 -7.21 0.66
N ALA A 116 -7.69 -6.56 -0.31
CA ALA A 116 -9.11 -6.27 -0.24
C ALA A 116 -9.78 -6.64 -1.56
N PRO A 117 -11.06 -7.08 -1.53
CA PRO A 117 -11.84 -7.25 -2.74
C PRO A 117 -11.93 -5.95 -3.53
N ARG A 118 -11.86 -6.05 -4.87
CA ARG A 118 -11.97 -4.91 -5.79
C ARG A 118 -13.25 -4.13 -5.56
N GLN A 119 -14.39 -4.81 -5.57
CA GLN A 119 -15.71 -4.19 -5.42
C GLN A 119 -15.79 -3.36 -4.14
N LYS A 120 -15.37 -3.94 -3.00
CA LYS A 120 -15.35 -3.25 -1.71
C LYS A 120 -14.45 -2.02 -1.73
N THR A 121 -13.32 -2.09 -2.42
CA THR A 121 -12.39 -0.98 -2.58
C THR A 121 -12.99 0.13 -3.43
N LEU A 122 -13.64 -0.22 -4.55
CA LEU A 122 -14.36 0.69 -5.43
C LEU A 122 -15.51 1.39 -4.69
N GLU A 123 -16.36 0.64 -3.98
CA GLU A 123 -17.48 1.18 -3.20
C GLU A 123 -16.99 2.20 -2.15
N ARG A 124 -16.01 1.82 -1.32
CA ARG A 124 -15.43 2.70 -0.30
C ARG A 124 -14.80 3.95 -0.93
N TRP A 125 -14.16 3.80 -2.10
CA TRP A 125 -13.57 4.93 -2.81
C TRP A 125 -14.62 5.85 -3.43
N LEU A 126 -15.66 5.30 -4.07
CA LEU A 126 -16.78 6.04 -4.63
C LEU A 126 -17.53 6.82 -3.55
N GLN A 127 -17.79 6.21 -2.38
CA GLN A 127 -18.37 6.89 -1.23
C GLN A 127 -17.52 8.10 -0.81
N ARG A 128 -16.20 7.93 -0.70
CA ARG A 128 -15.27 9.02 -0.34
C ARG A 128 -15.18 10.11 -1.40
N LYS A 129 -15.22 9.77 -2.69
CA LYS A 129 -15.15 10.73 -3.80
C LYS A 129 -16.48 11.43 -4.07
N ALA A 130 -17.62 10.75 -3.86
CA ALA A 130 -18.94 11.36 -3.89
C ALA A 130 -19.07 12.46 -2.82
N ALA A 131 -18.45 12.27 -1.65
CA ALA A 131 -18.36 13.29 -0.61
C ALA A 131 -17.41 14.47 -0.93
N GLY A 132 -16.55 14.34 -1.94
CA GLY A 132 -15.42 15.26 -2.18
C GLY A 132 -15.31 15.84 -3.59
N ASN A 133 -16.41 15.88 -4.37
CA ASN A 133 -16.48 16.36 -5.75
C ASN A 133 -16.00 15.32 -6.81
N ARG A 134 -16.97 14.69 -7.49
CA ARG A 134 -16.78 13.57 -8.44
C ARG A 134 -15.93 13.93 -9.68
N ARG A 135 -15.76 15.21 -10.01
CA ARG A 135 -15.13 15.69 -11.26
C ARG A 135 -13.59 15.65 -11.30
N GLN A 136 -12.92 15.36 -10.19
CA GLN A 136 -11.44 15.35 -10.09
C GLN A 136 -10.83 13.95 -10.03
N VAL A 137 -11.58 12.91 -10.39
CA VAL A 137 -10.99 11.58 -10.46
C VAL A 137 -10.19 11.48 -11.75
N SER A 138 -8.87 11.33 -11.62
CA SER A 138 -8.02 10.90 -12.72
C SER A 138 -8.58 9.60 -13.32
N THR A 139 -8.91 9.65 -14.60
CA THR A 139 -9.69 8.64 -15.33
C THR A 139 -9.13 7.22 -15.16
N ASN A 140 -7.82 7.07 -14.92
CA ASN A 140 -7.18 5.78 -14.72
C ASN A 140 -7.48 5.13 -13.36
N LEU A 141 -7.57 5.88 -12.26
CA LEU A 141 -7.92 5.28 -10.97
C LEU A 141 -9.37 4.76 -10.99
N ALA A 142 -10.26 5.50 -11.68
CA ALA A 142 -11.61 5.02 -11.96
C ALA A 142 -11.58 3.76 -12.83
N GLN A 143 -10.83 3.72 -13.94
CA GLN A 143 -10.74 2.53 -14.80
C GLN A 143 -10.20 1.29 -14.05
N ILE A 144 -9.14 1.46 -13.28
CA ILE A 144 -8.52 0.40 -12.48
C ILE A 144 -9.50 -0.17 -11.43
N LEU A 145 -10.34 0.69 -10.85
CA LEU A 145 -11.34 0.26 -9.87
C LEU A 145 -12.64 -0.24 -10.54
N ALA A 146 -13.03 0.32 -11.69
CA ALA A 146 -14.32 0.12 -12.34
C ALA A 146 -14.37 -1.02 -13.37
N ASP A 147 -13.23 -1.54 -13.85
CA ASP A 147 -13.14 -2.62 -14.86
C ASP A 147 -14.27 -3.66 -14.70
N SER A 148 -15.18 -3.70 -15.67
CA SER A 148 -16.46 -4.44 -15.64
C SER A 148 -16.46 -5.72 -16.48
N GLY A 149 -15.30 -6.13 -17.03
CA GLY A 149 -15.12 -7.39 -17.77
C GLY A 149 -14.67 -8.56 -16.88
N SER A 150 -13.74 -9.40 -17.35
CA SER A 150 -13.00 -10.38 -16.51
C SER A 150 -12.20 -9.73 -15.35
N GLY A 151 -12.34 -8.42 -15.15
CA GLY A 151 -12.68 -7.73 -13.89
C GLY A 151 -11.58 -7.61 -12.85
N GLU A 152 -10.73 -8.62 -12.71
CA GLU A 152 -9.68 -8.67 -11.72
C GLU A 152 -8.28 -8.52 -12.30
N ALA A 153 -8.08 -8.61 -13.61
CA ALA A 153 -6.73 -8.69 -14.17
C ALA A 153 -5.90 -7.44 -13.88
N LEU A 154 -6.42 -6.24 -14.15
CA LEU A 154 -5.70 -4.99 -13.89
C LEU A 154 -5.52 -4.73 -12.39
N TYR A 155 -6.53 -5.10 -11.58
CA TYR A 155 -6.48 -4.99 -10.12
C TYR A 155 -5.46 -5.96 -9.50
N ARG A 156 -5.40 -7.21 -9.96
CA ARG A 156 -4.40 -8.23 -9.57
C ARG A 156 -3.01 -7.85 -10.07
N HIS A 157 -2.90 -7.26 -11.27
CA HIS A 157 -1.63 -6.80 -11.82
C HIS A 157 -0.94 -5.77 -10.91
N LEU A 158 -1.70 -4.88 -10.25
CA LEU A 158 -1.13 -3.96 -9.25
C LEU A 158 -0.45 -4.67 -8.10
N TYR A 159 -1.12 -5.66 -7.53
CA TYR A 159 -0.52 -6.46 -6.46
C TYR A 159 0.70 -7.20 -7.00
N SER A 160 0.64 -7.76 -8.21
CA SER A 160 1.79 -8.43 -8.85
C SER A 160 2.99 -7.49 -8.99
N VAL A 161 2.79 -6.26 -9.47
CA VAL A 161 3.86 -5.26 -9.59
C VAL A 161 4.44 -4.90 -8.22
N TRP A 162 3.58 -4.69 -7.21
CA TRP A 162 4.03 -4.42 -5.85
C TRP A 162 4.82 -5.58 -5.24
N LEU A 163 4.33 -6.81 -5.36
CA LEU A 163 4.99 -8.01 -4.82
C LEU A 163 6.34 -8.27 -5.52
N LYS A 164 6.41 -8.08 -6.83
CA LYS A 164 7.67 -8.15 -7.58
C LYS A 164 8.64 -7.04 -7.18
N PHE A 165 8.15 -5.84 -6.90
CA PHE A 165 8.97 -4.77 -6.35
C PHE A 165 9.54 -5.13 -4.97
N LEU A 166 8.71 -5.70 -4.08
CA LEU A 166 9.17 -6.18 -2.77
C LEU A 166 10.22 -7.28 -2.91
N ALA A 167 9.99 -8.27 -3.76
CA ALA A 167 10.94 -9.36 -4.00
C ALA A 167 12.29 -8.87 -4.58
N ALA A 168 12.28 -7.76 -5.32
CA ALA A 168 13.49 -7.12 -5.86
C ALA A 168 14.13 -6.09 -4.90
N SER A 169 13.53 -5.83 -3.75
CA SER A 169 14.07 -4.91 -2.74
C SER A 169 15.07 -5.63 -1.82
N GLN A 170 15.80 -4.86 -0.98
CA GLN A 170 16.65 -5.41 0.09
C GLN A 170 15.90 -6.46 0.93
N PRO A 171 16.60 -7.36 1.67
CA PRO A 171 15.95 -8.36 2.51
C PRO A 171 14.77 -7.77 3.28
N VAL A 172 13.58 -8.24 2.95
CA VAL A 172 12.31 -7.69 3.45
C VAL A 172 11.55 -8.78 4.17
N GLN A 173 11.12 -8.50 5.40
CA GLN A 173 10.16 -9.36 6.07
C GLN A 173 8.76 -8.91 5.68
N HIS A 174 7.98 -9.83 5.13
CA HIS A 174 6.71 -9.52 4.49
C HIS A 174 5.56 -10.36 5.03
N TRP A 175 4.43 -9.69 5.24
CA TRP A 175 3.19 -10.28 5.70
C TRP A 175 2.03 -9.90 4.79
N HIS A 176 1.06 -10.80 4.70
CA HIS A 176 -0.22 -10.56 4.06
C HIS A 176 -1.29 -10.33 5.11
N ALA A 177 -2.19 -9.39 4.85
CA ALA A 177 -3.33 -9.14 5.72
C ALA A 177 -4.62 -9.17 4.90
N THR A 178 -5.59 -9.97 5.35
CA THR A 178 -6.92 -10.08 4.73
C THR A 178 -7.99 -9.67 5.73
N GLU A 179 -9.03 -8.98 5.27
CA GLU A 179 -10.13 -8.55 6.15
C GLU A 179 -11.02 -9.76 6.49
N LYS A 180 -11.17 -10.11 7.78
CA LYS A 180 -12.06 -11.16 8.31
C LYS A 180 -12.88 -10.61 9.48
N ASP A 181 -14.20 -10.84 9.49
CA ASP A 181 -15.13 -10.60 10.62
C ASP A 181 -14.85 -9.32 11.45
N GLY A 182 -14.78 -8.16 10.80
CA GLY A 182 -14.59 -6.87 11.48
C GLY A 182 -13.13 -6.49 11.80
N GLY A 183 -12.14 -7.31 11.42
CA GLY A 183 -10.70 -7.08 11.60
C GLY A 183 -9.85 -7.53 10.39
N TYR A 184 -8.53 -7.45 10.52
CA TYR A 184 -7.60 -8.04 9.55
C TYR A 184 -6.91 -9.26 10.18
N ALA A 185 -6.88 -10.39 9.48
CA ALA A 185 -6.04 -11.52 9.84
C ALA A 185 -4.69 -11.39 9.13
N ILE A 186 -3.59 -11.68 9.82
CA ILE A 186 -2.25 -11.69 9.23
C ILE A 186 -1.82 -13.11 8.92
N GLU A 187 -1.36 -13.31 7.70
CA GLU A 187 -0.72 -14.52 7.21
C GLU A 187 0.74 -14.20 6.91
N VAL A 188 1.65 -15.04 7.40
CA VAL A 188 3.08 -14.94 7.11
C VAL A 188 3.32 -15.70 5.81
N ALA A 189 3.80 -15.02 4.77
CA ALA A 189 4.32 -15.72 3.61
C ALA A 189 5.70 -16.26 3.99
N GLY A 190 5.92 -17.57 3.82
CA GLY A 190 7.25 -18.16 3.97
C GLY A 190 8.22 -17.51 2.98
N SER A 191 9.42 -17.20 3.45
CA SER A 191 10.55 -16.90 2.58
C SER A 191 10.99 -18.20 1.91
N ASP A 192 10.89 -18.27 0.58
CA ASP A 192 11.73 -19.17 -0.20
C ASP A 192 13.20 -18.71 -0.13
#